data_AF-A0ABD5NNH8-F1
#
_entry.id   AF-A0ABD5NNH8-F1
#
_cell.length_a   1.000
_cell.length_b   1.000
_cell.length_c   1.000
_cell.angle_alpha   90.00
_cell.angle_beta   90.00
_cell.angle_gamma   90.00
#
_symmetry.space_group_name_H-M   'P 1'
#
loop_
_entity.id
_entity.type
_entity.pdbx_description
1 polymer ?
#
loop_
_entity_poly.entity_id
_entity_poly.type
_entity_poly.pdbx_seq_one_letter_code
_entity_poly.pdbx_strand_id
1 'polypeptide(L)'
;MADDEPEDVEETVDDDPSADADGPSSLGEISGVGESKADALREAGYESVDDVREASQDDLAAVDGVGMALAARIKADVGDLEVDAETEAEIEDEAEPEAETEDVETELQPRGLTEKEPDLTDEEGRLLTERRHEGNPQFNRQDYHKKKRTPESWRRPRGGLSKQRRGVKGKGPKVEAGYRTPKAVRGTHPSGFEEVRVENVDDLEGVDGDTEAVRIASSVGARKRERIEERAEDAGVRVLNPTYVEVEVDE
;
A
#
# COMPACT_ATOMS: atom_id res chain seq x y z
N MET A 1 22.32 54.21 -42.23
CA MET A 1 21.39 53.94 -43.34
C MET A 1 20.83 52.55 -43.11
N ALA A 2 19.51 52.47 -42.90
CA ALA A 2 18.64 51.29 -42.77
C ALA A 2 19.03 50.29 -41.65
N ASP A 3 18.34 50.14 -40.52
CA ASP A 3 16.89 49.98 -40.25
C ASP A 3 16.30 48.76 -40.97
N ASP A 4 16.06 47.68 -40.21
CA ASP A 4 15.32 46.48 -40.61
C ASP A 4 14.82 45.75 -39.34
N GLU A 5 13.61 46.11 -38.91
CA GLU A 5 12.70 45.25 -38.13
C GLU A 5 11.92 44.34 -39.09
N PRO A 6 11.48 43.16 -38.62
CA PRO A 6 10.10 42.73 -38.92
C PRO A 6 9.40 42.11 -37.69
N GLU A 7 8.28 42.67 -37.23
CA GLU A 7 6.87 42.46 -37.64
C GLU A 7 6.14 41.40 -36.78
N ASP A 8 5.35 41.89 -35.83
CA ASP A 8 4.30 41.22 -35.05
C ASP A 8 3.03 41.07 -35.90
N VAL A 9 2.34 39.92 -35.80
CA VAL A 9 1.11 39.62 -36.55
C VAL A 9 -0.04 39.49 -35.56
N GLU A 10 -0.95 40.46 -35.54
CA GLU A 10 -2.21 40.39 -34.80
C GLU A 10 -3.25 39.58 -35.60
N GLU A 11 -3.87 38.58 -34.95
CA GLU A 11 -5.02 37.83 -35.47
C GLU A 11 -6.29 38.34 -34.77
N THR A 12 -7.16 38.99 -35.55
CA THR A 12 -8.49 39.46 -35.14
C THR A 12 -9.51 38.31 -35.20
N VAL A 13 -10.26 38.10 -34.12
CA VAL A 13 -11.38 37.16 -34.06
C VAL A 13 -12.68 37.93 -34.33
N ASP A 14 -13.38 37.55 -35.41
CA ASP A 14 -14.68 38.09 -35.80
C ASP A 14 -15.81 37.60 -34.86
N ASP A 15 -16.63 38.56 -34.43
CA ASP A 15 -17.87 38.43 -33.65
C ASP A 15 -19.07 38.43 -34.63
N ASP A 16 -19.90 37.38 -34.59
CA ASP A 16 -21.17 37.31 -35.34
C ASP A 16 -22.35 37.11 -34.35
N PRO A 17 -23.22 38.11 -34.17
CA PRO A 17 -24.39 38.03 -33.30
C PRO A 17 -25.66 37.75 -34.10
N SER A 18 -26.24 36.56 -33.93
CA SER A 18 -27.64 36.33 -34.28
C SER A 18 -28.36 35.52 -33.19
N ALA A 19 -29.54 36.02 -32.85
CA ALA A 19 -30.38 35.65 -31.72
C ALA A 19 -31.24 34.41 -32.01
N ASP A 20 -31.20 33.45 -31.08
CA ASP A 20 -32.24 32.44 -30.90
C ASP A 20 -32.84 32.63 -29.49
N ALA A 21 -34.13 32.98 -29.46
CA ALA A 21 -34.92 33.11 -28.25
C ALA A 21 -35.43 31.73 -27.79
N ASP A 22 -34.55 30.95 -27.15
CA ASP A 22 -34.86 29.63 -26.56
C ASP A 22 -34.73 29.67 -25.03
N GLY A 23 -35.35 30.66 -24.39
CA GLY A 23 -35.51 30.70 -22.92
C GLY A 23 -36.88 30.16 -22.49
N PRO A 24 -37.04 29.61 -21.27
CA PRO A 24 -38.33 29.13 -20.78
C PRO A 24 -39.34 30.29 -20.74
N SER A 25 -40.56 30.06 -21.26
CA SER A 25 -41.60 31.09 -21.33
C SER A 25 -42.46 31.17 -20.06
N SER A 26 -42.35 30.16 -19.21
CA SER A 26 -43.08 30.06 -17.94
C SER A 26 -42.25 29.36 -16.85
N LEU A 27 -42.56 29.63 -15.58
CA LEU A 27 -41.81 29.10 -14.42
C LEU A 27 -41.75 27.57 -14.36
N GLY A 28 -42.73 26.87 -14.92
CA GLY A 28 -42.77 25.40 -14.94
C GLY A 28 -41.97 24.76 -16.08
N GLU A 29 -41.47 25.56 -17.02
CA GLU A 29 -40.58 25.11 -18.10
C GLU A 29 -39.11 25.21 -17.69
N ILE A 30 -38.81 25.84 -16.56
CA ILE A 30 -37.46 25.97 -16.02
C ILE A 30 -36.95 24.59 -15.56
N SER A 31 -35.73 24.26 -15.97
CA SER A 31 -35.08 22.98 -15.68
C SER A 31 -35.05 22.65 -14.18
N GLY A 32 -35.86 21.66 -13.78
CA GLY A 32 -35.95 21.18 -12.39
C GLY A 32 -37.05 21.83 -11.54
N VAL A 33 -37.82 22.76 -12.10
CA VAL A 33 -38.99 23.40 -11.49
C VAL A 33 -40.26 22.75 -12.04
N GLY A 34 -40.85 21.82 -11.28
CA GLY A 34 -42.19 21.29 -11.58
C GLY A 34 -43.30 22.23 -11.07
N GLU A 35 -44.56 21.96 -11.43
CA GLU A 35 -45.73 22.79 -11.06
C GLU A 35 -45.75 23.17 -9.56
N SER A 36 -45.50 22.20 -8.66
CA SER A 36 -45.49 22.46 -7.21
C SER A 36 -44.41 23.44 -6.75
N LYS A 37 -43.27 23.49 -7.43
CA LYS A 37 -42.19 24.45 -7.12
C LYS A 37 -42.42 25.78 -7.81
N ALA A 38 -43.02 25.77 -9.00
CA ALA A 38 -43.48 26.99 -9.65
C ALA A 38 -44.58 27.67 -8.81
N ASP A 39 -45.45 26.90 -8.15
CA ASP A 39 -46.43 27.43 -7.18
C ASP A 39 -45.73 28.07 -5.97
N ALA A 40 -44.70 27.43 -5.42
CA ALA A 40 -43.91 27.97 -4.31
C ALA A 40 -43.19 29.29 -4.69
N LEU A 41 -42.64 29.37 -5.90
CA LEU A 41 -42.04 30.60 -6.43
C LEU A 41 -43.07 31.73 -6.59
N ARG A 42 -44.29 31.41 -7.06
CA ARG A 42 -45.39 32.38 -7.14
C ARG A 42 -45.89 32.83 -5.78
N GLU A 43 -45.96 31.93 -4.80
CA GLU A 43 -46.31 32.28 -3.42
C GLU A 43 -45.24 33.16 -2.76
N ALA A 44 -43.97 32.98 -3.14
CA ALA A 44 -42.86 33.85 -2.75
C ALA A 44 -42.82 35.19 -3.52
N GLY A 45 -43.70 35.40 -4.50
CA GLY A 45 -43.85 36.66 -5.24
C GLY A 45 -43.12 36.73 -6.58
N TYR A 46 -42.52 35.64 -7.04
CA TYR A 46 -41.91 35.54 -8.37
C TYR A 46 -42.95 34.97 -9.36
N GLU A 47 -43.64 35.85 -10.07
CA GLU A 47 -44.78 35.48 -10.93
C GLU A 47 -44.36 35.18 -12.38
N SER A 48 -43.19 35.69 -12.79
CA SER A 48 -42.63 35.56 -14.14
C SER A 48 -41.18 35.10 -14.14
N VAL A 49 -40.72 34.63 -15.31
CA VAL A 49 -39.32 34.22 -15.52
C VAL A 49 -38.36 35.40 -15.35
N ASP A 50 -38.80 36.62 -15.69
CA ASP A 50 -38.02 37.84 -15.46
C ASP A 50 -37.88 38.16 -13.96
N ASP A 51 -38.90 37.91 -13.13
CA ASP A 51 -38.78 38.10 -11.67
C ASP A 51 -37.74 37.16 -11.06
N VAL A 52 -37.67 35.91 -11.57
CA VAL A 52 -36.65 34.93 -11.16
C VAL A 52 -35.27 35.30 -11.69
N ARG A 53 -35.21 35.97 -12.85
CA ARG A 53 -33.97 36.49 -13.42
C ARG A 53 -33.38 37.60 -12.57
N GLU A 54 -34.20 38.52 -12.06
CA GLU A 54 -33.77 39.64 -11.23
C GLU A 54 -33.51 39.26 -9.76
N ALA A 55 -34.05 38.13 -9.30
CA ALA A 55 -33.85 37.64 -7.94
C ALA A 55 -32.41 37.13 -7.71
N SER A 56 -31.85 37.37 -6.53
CA SER A 56 -30.55 36.79 -6.16
C SER A 56 -30.64 35.28 -5.97
N GLN A 57 -29.52 34.56 -6.12
CA GLN A 57 -29.50 33.12 -5.90
C GLN A 57 -29.91 32.76 -4.47
N ASP A 58 -29.54 33.58 -3.49
CA ASP A 58 -29.90 33.38 -2.08
C ASP A 58 -31.40 33.58 -1.82
N ASP A 59 -32.01 34.58 -2.45
CA ASP A 59 -33.45 34.82 -2.33
C ASP A 59 -34.27 33.68 -2.93
N LEU A 60 -33.84 33.15 -4.08
CA LEU A 60 -34.44 31.96 -4.67
C LEU A 60 -34.21 30.72 -3.80
N ALA A 61 -33.05 30.61 -3.16
CA ALA A 61 -32.71 29.50 -2.29
C ALA A 61 -33.48 29.50 -0.94
N ALA A 62 -34.03 30.66 -0.55
CA ALA A 62 -34.86 30.81 0.63
C ALA A 62 -36.31 30.32 0.40
N VAL A 63 -36.72 30.09 -0.85
CA VAL A 63 -38.06 29.58 -1.18
C VAL A 63 -38.18 28.11 -0.80
N ASP A 64 -39.26 27.77 -0.10
CA ASP A 64 -39.54 26.40 0.35
C ASP A 64 -39.43 25.37 -0.81
N GLY A 65 -38.41 24.52 -0.73
CA GLY A 65 -38.16 23.45 -1.72
C GLY A 65 -37.25 23.83 -2.90
N VAL A 66 -36.76 25.07 -2.94
CA VAL A 66 -35.70 25.54 -3.85
C VAL A 66 -34.45 25.76 -3.01
N GLY A 67 -33.61 24.75 -2.84
CA GLY A 67 -32.32 24.92 -2.14
C GLY A 67 -31.26 25.59 -3.03
N MET A 68 -30.12 25.96 -2.46
CA MET A 68 -28.99 26.61 -3.17
C MET A 68 -28.61 25.92 -4.49
N ALA A 69 -28.56 24.60 -4.51
CA ALA A 69 -28.22 23.83 -5.71
C ALA A 69 -29.30 23.89 -6.81
N LEU A 70 -30.57 24.07 -6.45
CA LEU A 70 -31.65 24.25 -7.42
C LEU A 70 -31.75 25.71 -7.88
N ALA A 71 -31.57 26.66 -6.97
CA ALA A 71 -31.50 28.09 -7.29
C ALA A 71 -30.41 28.39 -8.32
N ALA A 72 -29.20 27.85 -8.13
CA ALA A 72 -28.11 27.96 -9.10
C ALA A 72 -28.47 27.38 -10.47
N ARG A 73 -29.18 26.24 -10.51
CA ARG A 73 -29.64 25.61 -11.77
C ARG A 73 -30.73 26.44 -12.46
N ILE A 74 -31.68 26.97 -11.70
CA ILE A 74 -32.75 27.85 -12.19
C ILE A 74 -32.13 29.09 -12.83
N LYS A 75 -31.18 29.72 -12.13
CA LYS A 75 -30.52 30.94 -12.57
C LYS A 75 -29.66 30.69 -13.84
N ALA A 76 -28.99 29.54 -13.92
CA ALA A 76 -28.28 29.12 -15.12
C ALA A 76 -29.21 28.86 -16.33
N ASP A 77 -30.43 28.34 -16.09
CA ASP A 77 -31.42 28.03 -17.13
C ASP A 77 -32.14 29.29 -17.64
N VAL A 78 -32.40 30.26 -16.75
CA VAL A 78 -32.93 31.59 -17.08
C VAL A 78 -31.84 32.52 -17.61
N GLY A 79 -30.57 32.08 -17.64
CA GLY A 79 -29.47 32.74 -18.31
C GLY A 79 -28.86 33.93 -17.55
N ASP A 80 -28.99 33.96 -16.22
CA ASP A 80 -28.44 35.01 -15.38
C ASP A 80 -27.27 34.47 -14.55
N LEU A 81 -26.07 34.47 -15.14
CA LEU A 81 -24.87 34.09 -14.41
C LEU A 81 -24.30 35.33 -13.69
N GLU A 82 -24.97 35.78 -12.63
CA GLU A 82 -24.35 36.66 -11.64
C GLU A 82 -23.51 35.80 -10.70
N VAL A 83 -22.20 35.70 -10.99
CA VAL A 83 -21.19 35.16 -10.08
C VAL A 83 -20.81 36.26 -9.08
N ASP A 84 -21.62 36.45 -8.05
CA ASP A 84 -21.22 37.22 -6.88
C ASP A 84 -20.24 36.40 -6.03
N ALA A 85 -19.02 36.91 -5.91
CA ALA A 85 -17.87 36.27 -5.28
C ALA A 85 -17.87 36.37 -3.74
N GLU A 86 -19.04 36.35 -3.09
CA GLU A 86 -19.13 36.64 -1.64
C GLU A 86 -19.79 35.55 -0.77
N THR A 87 -20.13 34.37 -1.29
CA THR A 87 -20.53 33.24 -0.42
C THR A 87 -19.30 32.42 0.01
N GLU A 88 -18.39 33.04 0.77
CA GLU A 88 -17.49 32.30 1.65
C GLU A 88 -18.33 31.73 2.80
N ALA A 89 -18.69 30.45 2.71
CA ALA A 89 -19.24 29.73 3.84
C ALA A 89 -18.17 29.69 4.95
N GLU A 90 -18.47 30.30 6.09
CA GLU A 90 -17.73 30.10 7.34
C GLU A 90 -17.85 28.62 7.75
N ILE A 91 -16.93 27.80 7.24
CA ILE A 91 -16.58 26.52 7.82
C ILE A 91 -15.58 26.86 8.91
N GLU A 92 -16.00 26.71 10.17
CA GLU A 92 -15.11 26.64 11.31
C GLU A 92 -14.31 25.33 11.17
N ASP A 93 -13.36 25.32 10.23
CA ASP A 93 -12.30 24.33 10.13
C ASP A 93 -11.33 24.67 11.25
N GLU A 94 -11.55 24.06 12.40
CA GLU A 94 -10.48 23.80 13.38
C GLU A 94 -9.55 22.72 12.79
N ALA A 95 -9.03 22.98 11.59
CA ALA A 95 -7.92 22.28 11.01
C ALA A 95 -6.69 22.88 11.66
N GLU A 96 -6.21 22.22 12.72
CA GLU A 96 -4.86 22.44 13.20
C GLU A 96 -3.91 22.43 11.99
N PRO A 97 -2.96 23.37 11.89
CA PRO A 97 -2.04 23.38 10.76
C PRO A 97 -1.33 22.03 10.73
N GLU A 98 -1.50 21.28 9.62
CA GLU A 98 -0.70 20.10 9.36
C GLU A 98 0.75 20.56 9.46
N ALA A 99 1.42 20.07 10.51
CA ALA A 99 2.82 20.38 10.76
C ALA A 99 3.58 20.16 9.46
N GLU A 100 4.32 21.18 9.02
CA GLU A 100 5.39 21.00 8.05
C GLU A 100 6.31 19.92 8.65
N THR A 101 6.13 18.66 8.23
CA THR A 101 7.09 17.62 8.54
C THR A 101 8.32 18.01 7.76
N GLU A 102 9.32 18.56 8.46
CA GLU A 102 10.68 18.64 7.96
C GLU A 102 10.98 17.29 7.29
N ASP A 103 11.48 17.29 6.05
CA ASP A 103 11.86 16.06 5.34
C ASP A 103 13.05 15.42 6.09
N VAL A 104 12.78 14.77 7.22
CA VAL A 104 13.76 14.04 8.03
C VAL A 104 14.08 12.75 7.28
N GLU A 105 15.37 12.47 7.10
CA GLU A 105 15.80 11.24 6.43
C GLU A 105 15.38 10.03 7.28
N THR A 106 14.51 9.18 6.73
CA THR A 106 14.02 7.97 7.39
C THR A 106 14.69 6.72 6.82
N GLU A 107 15.03 5.76 7.67
CA GLU A 107 15.59 4.47 7.26
C GLU A 107 14.82 3.27 7.85
N LEU A 108 14.85 2.14 7.14
CA LEU A 108 14.18 0.91 7.57
C LEU A 108 15.06 0.11 8.54
N GLN A 109 14.68 0.10 9.83
CA GLN A 109 15.36 -0.68 10.87
C GLN A 109 14.55 -1.92 11.27
N PRO A 110 15.20 -3.08 11.50
CA PRO A 110 14.53 -4.27 12.02
C PRO A 110 14.21 -4.11 13.52
N ARG A 111 13.04 -4.58 13.94
CA ARG A 111 12.70 -4.68 15.38
C ARG A 111 13.53 -5.76 16.08
N GLY A 112 13.83 -5.52 17.37
CA GLY A 112 14.44 -6.50 18.27
C GLY A 112 15.93 -6.78 18.05
N LEU A 113 16.43 -7.78 18.78
CA LEU A 113 17.85 -8.11 18.90
C LEU A 113 18.41 -8.88 17.68
N THR A 114 18.42 -8.26 16.51
CA THR A 114 18.81 -8.88 15.24
C THR A 114 20.28 -9.32 15.21
N GLU A 115 21.16 -8.63 15.93
CA GLU A 115 22.60 -8.92 15.92
C GLU A 115 23.03 -9.92 17.01
N LYS A 116 22.12 -10.37 17.88
CA LYS A 116 22.46 -11.30 18.97
C LYS A 116 23.06 -12.60 18.41
N GLU A 117 24.15 -13.07 19.00
CA GLU A 117 24.78 -14.36 18.70
C GLU A 117 24.60 -15.33 19.88
N PRO A 118 24.54 -16.65 19.62
CA PRO A 118 24.38 -17.64 20.68
C PRO A 118 25.68 -17.96 21.40
N ASP A 119 25.57 -18.39 22.64
CA ASP A 119 26.68 -18.94 23.41
C ASP A 119 26.90 -20.43 23.08
N LEU A 120 27.78 -20.70 22.11
CA LEU A 120 28.11 -22.06 21.69
C LEU A 120 29.36 -22.59 22.38
N THR A 121 29.39 -23.90 22.64
CA THR A 121 30.64 -24.56 23.05
C THR A 121 31.67 -24.59 21.91
N ASP A 122 32.96 -24.65 22.23
CA ASP A 122 34.05 -24.74 21.22
C ASP A 122 33.83 -25.88 20.22
N GLU A 123 33.32 -27.02 20.69
CA GLU A 123 33.04 -28.20 19.87
C GLU A 123 31.87 -27.94 18.91
N GLU A 124 30.78 -27.33 19.39
CA GLU A 124 29.63 -26.98 18.57
C GLU A 124 29.98 -25.93 17.53
N GLY A 125 30.72 -24.89 17.93
CA GLY A 125 31.27 -23.90 17.01
C GLY A 125 32.14 -24.53 15.91
N ARG A 126 33.04 -25.46 16.28
CA ARG A 126 33.86 -26.20 15.30
C ARG A 126 33.01 -27.02 14.33
N LEU A 127 32.05 -27.79 14.85
CA LEU A 127 31.17 -28.64 14.03
C LEU A 127 30.25 -27.80 13.13
N LEU A 128 29.82 -26.62 13.58
CA LEU A 128 29.01 -25.69 12.80
C LEU A 128 29.79 -25.14 11.60
N THR A 129 31.05 -24.77 11.81
CA THR A 129 31.95 -24.34 10.75
C THR A 129 32.26 -25.48 9.78
N GLU A 130 32.51 -26.69 10.26
CA GLU A 130 32.70 -27.89 9.43
C GLU A 130 31.47 -28.15 8.54
N ARG A 131 30.26 -28.09 9.12
CA ARG A 131 29.00 -28.21 8.38
C ARG A 131 28.88 -27.17 7.26
N ARG A 132 29.26 -25.91 7.53
CA ARG A 132 29.23 -24.82 6.54
C ARG A 132 30.22 -25.07 5.41
N HIS A 133 31.41 -25.59 5.74
CA HIS A 133 32.47 -25.84 4.77
C HIS A 133 32.21 -27.06 3.88
N GLU A 134 31.81 -28.20 4.46
CA GLU A 134 31.54 -29.43 3.69
C GLU A 134 30.30 -29.27 2.79
N GLY A 135 29.25 -28.63 3.33
CA GLY A 135 27.98 -28.47 2.65
C GLY A 135 27.34 -29.80 2.26
N ASN A 136 26.31 -29.73 1.42
CA ASN A 136 25.67 -30.91 0.86
C ASN A 136 25.41 -30.74 -0.64
N PRO A 137 25.42 -31.83 -1.41
CA PRO A 137 24.89 -31.82 -2.77
C PRO A 137 23.43 -31.37 -2.79
N GLN A 138 22.97 -30.82 -3.91
CA GLN A 138 21.58 -30.35 -4.05
C GLN A 138 20.51 -31.45 -3.92
N PHE A 139 20.88 -32.72 -4.14
CA PHE A 139 19.96 -33.87 -4.12
C PHE A 139 18.70 -33.70 -4.99
N ASN A 140 18.83 -33.09 -6.17
CA ASN A 140 17.75 -33.01 -7.14
C ASN A 140 17.48 -34.36 -7.83
N ARG A 141 16.23 -34.60 -8.21
CA ARG A 141 15.81 -35.79 -8.97
C ARG A 141 16.61 -35.94 -10.26
N GLN A 142 17.02 -37.17 -10.62
CA GLN A 142 17.71 -37.38 -11.90
C GLN A 142 16.94 -36.79 -13.09
N ASP A 143 17.68 -36.15 -14.01
CA ASP A 143 17.16 -35.59 -15.26
C ASP A 143 16.04 -34.53 -15.10
N TYR A 144 15.87 -33.92 -13.92
CA TYR A 144 14.88 -32.85 -13.68
C TYR A 144 15.04 -31.69 -14.68
N HIS A 145 16.27 -31.22 -14.88
CA HIS A 145 16.63 -30.14 -15.81
C HIS A 145 16.31 -30.47 -17.28
N LYS A 146 16.09 -31.74 -17.65
CA LYS A 146 15.80 -32.13 -19.04
C LYS A 146 14.33 -32.01 -19.41
N LYS A 147 13.42 -32.03 -18.44
CA LYS A 147 11.97 -32.09 -18.67
C LYS A 147 11.23 -31.29 -17.62
N LYS A 148 10.54 -30.21 -18.04
CA LYS A 148 9.73 -29.33 -17.18
C LYS A 148 8.71 -30.08 -16.30
N ARG A 149 8.11 -31.16 -16.81
CA ARG A 149 7.17 -32.01 -16.03
C ARG A 149 7.82 -32.78 -14.88
N THR A 150 9.15 -32.82 -14.81
CA THR A 150 9.90 -33.54 -13.79
C THR A 150 10.35 -32.54 -12.73
N PRO A 151 9.75 -32.56 -11.52
CA PRO A 151 10.13 -31.62 -10.48
C PRO A 151 11.52 -31.93 -9.91
N GLU A 152 12.10 -30.94 -9.24
CA GLU A 152 13.41 -31.03 -8.59
C GLU A 152 13.40 -31.97 -7.38
N SER A 153 12.26 -32.09 -6.71
CA SER A 153 12.03 -32.94 -5.54
C SER A 153 12.60 -34.35 -5.73
N TRP A 154 13.51 -34.74 -4.84
CA TRP A 154 14.22 -36.01 -4.89
C TRP A 154 13.27 -37.22 -5.03
N ARG A 155 13.65 -38.13 -5.93
CA ARG A 155 13.04 -39.45 -6.08
C ARG A 155 14.13 -40.47 -6.32
N ARG A 156 14.13 -41.56 -5.55
CA ARG A 156 15.12 -42.64 -5.69
C ARG A 156 15.12 -43.17 -7.13
N PRO A 157 16.25 -43.16 -7.86
CA PRO A 157 16.31 -43.67 -9.23
C PRO A 157 16.12 -45.19 -9.23
N ARG A 158 15.04 -45.67 -9.88
CA ARG A 158 14.66 -47.10 -9.85
C ARG A 158 15.09 -47.90 -11.09
N GLY A 159 15.16 -47.27 -12.26
CA GLY A 159 15.43 -47.98 -13.51
C GLY A 159 16.76 -48.74 -13.50
N GLY A 160 16.76 -50.00 -13.96
CA GLY A 160 17.93 -50.88 -13.92
C GLY A 160 19.17 -50.29 -14.60
N LEU A 161 18.97 -49.57 -15.71
CA LEU A 161 20.02 -48.92 -16.51
C LEU A 161 20.29 -47.45 -16.12
N SER A 162 19.62 -46.92 -15.08
CA SER A 162 19.86 -45.55 -14.61
C SER A 162 21.33 -45.37 -14.22
N LYS A 163 21.94 -44.33 -14.77
CA LYS A 163 23.35 -44.00 -14.55
C LYS A 163 23.60 -43.45 -13.15
N GLN A 164 22.65 -42.66 -12.62
CA GLN A 164 22.68 -42.20 -11.24
C GLN A 164 22.50 -43.38 -10.25
N ARG A 165 21.57 -44.31 -10.51
CA ARG A 165 21.40 -45.52 -9.68
C ARG A 165 22.66 -46.37 -9.62
N ARG A 166 23.36 -46.50 -10.75
CA ARG A 166 24.64 -47.23 -10.87
C ARG A 166 25.85 -46.49 -10.31
N GLY A 167 25.69 -45.25 -9.82
CA GLY A 167 26.80 -44.47 -9.24
C GLY A 167 27.80 -43.94 -10.26
N VAL A 168 27.39 -43.71 -11.52
CA VAL A 168 28.28 -43.15 -12.53
C VAL A 168 28.62 -41.70 -12.17
N LYS A 169 29.92 -41.40 -12.02
CA LYS A 169 30.43 -40.05 -11.72
C LYS A 169 29.88 -39.03 -12.72
N GLY A 170 29.46 -37.87 -12.22
CA GLY A 170 28.85 -36.81 -13.02
C GLY A 170 27.33 -36.90 -13.20
N LYS A 171 26.66 -37.93 -12.67
CA LYS A 171 25.18 -38.01 -12.67
C LYS A 171 24.53 -37.54 -11.36
N GLY A 172 25.32 -36.96 -10.47
CA GLY A 172 24.91 -36.54 -9.14
C GLY A 172 24.95 -37.69 -8.13
N PRO A 173 25.19 -37.40 -6.85
CA PRO A 173 25.16 -38.40 -5.79
C PRO A 173 23.72 -38.87 -5.53
N LYS A 174 23.59 -40.06 -4.97
CA LYS A 174 22.33 -40.59 -4.46
C LYS A 174 22.25 -40.33 -2.96
N VAL A 175 21.05 -40.05 -2.45
CA VAL A 175 20.85 -39.86 -1.01
C VAL A 175 21.27 -41.12 -0.25
N GLU A 176 22.17 -40.96 0.72
CA GLU A 176 22.71 -41.99 1.61
C GLU A 176 22.88 -41.41 3.02
N ALA A 177 22.95 -42.28 4.03
CA ALA A 177 23.08 -41.85 5.43
C ALA A 177 24.40 -41.13 5.74
N GLY A 178 25.44 -41.34 4.92
CA GLY A 178 26.75 -40.68 5.06
C GLY A 178 26.73 -39.18 4.80
N TYR A 179 25.71 -38.64 4.13
CA TYR A 179 25.54 -37.19 3.91
C TYR A 179 24.85 -36.47 5.09
N ARG A 180 24.66 -37.15 6.21
CA ARG A 180 24.07 -36.52 7.39
C ARG A 180 25.10 -35.59 8.03
N THR A 181 24.64 -34.39 8.38
CA THR A 181 25.42 -33.45 9.19
C THR A 181 25.65 -33.98 10.60
N PRO A 182 26.69 -33.48 11.31
CA PRO A 182 27.00 -33.88 12.68
C PRO A 182 25.77 -33.71 13.59
N LYS A 183 25.57 -34.64 14.54
CA LYS A 183 24.34 -34.70 15.34
C LYS A 183 24.12 -33.44 16.18
N ALA A 184 25.19 -32.87 16.75
CA ALA A 184 25.12 -31.71 17.64
C ALA A 184 24.58 -30.45 16.93
N VAL A 185 25.00 -30.20 15.69
CA VAL A 185 24.64 -28.97 14.93
C VAL A 185 23.60 -29.22 13.83
N ARG A 186 22.89 -30.34 13.89
CA ARG A 186 21.91 -30.73 12.87
C ARG A 186 20.60 -30.00 13.11
N GLY A 187 20.21 -29.15 12.16
CA GLY A 187 18.95 -28.41 12.22
C GLY A 187 19.10 -26.99 12.79
N THR A 188 20.24 -26.69 13.40
CA THR A 188 20.62 -25.37 13.91
C THR A 188 20.68 -24.32 12.79
N HIS A 189 20.25 -23.09 13.08
CA HIS A 189 20.35 -21.95 12.16
C HIS A 189 21.81 -21.69 11.74
N PRO A 190 22.10 -21.05 10.59
CA PRO A 190 23.48 -20.72 10.20
C PRO A 190 24.23 -19.81 11.18
N SER A 191 23.52 -19.09 12.05
CA SER A 191 24.10 -18.31 13.16
C SER A 191 24.41 -19.14 14.40
N GLY A 192 23.92 -20.39 14.48
CA GLY A 192 24.14 -21.25 15.64
C GLY A 192 22.96 -21.40 16.60
N PHE A 193 21.89 -20.62 16.46
CA PHE A 193 20.70 -20.79 17.31
C PHE A 193 19.91 -22.05 16.96
N GLU A 194 19.31 -22.67 17.96
CA GLU A 194 18.21 -23.61 17.76
C GLU A 194 16.92 -22.83 17.47
N GLU A 195 16.15 -23.26 16.47
CA GLU A 195 14.99 -22.51 16.01
C GLU A 195 13.71 -22.96 16.74
N VAL A 196 13.07 -22.03 17.47
CA VAL A 196 11.77 -22.26 18.10
C VAL A 196 10.68 -21.59 17.28
N ARG A 197 9.65 -22.35 16.89
CA ARG A 197 8.52 -21.83 16.10
C ARG A 197 7.42 -21.32 17.04
N VAL A 198 7.04 -20.05 16.90
CA VAL A 198 6.13 -19.32 17.80
C VAL A 198 4.91 -18.81 17.02
N GLU A 199 3.72 -18.92 17.61
CA GLU A 199 2.45 -18.44 17.04
C GLU A 199 1.75 -17.37 17.90
N ASN A 200 2.09 -17.29 19.18
CA ASN A 200 1.51 -16.38 20.15
C ASN A 200 2.55 -15.95 21.21
N VAL A 201 2.15 -15.07 22.13
CA VAL A 201 3.05 -14.53 23.17
C VAL A 201 3.39 -15.58 24.23
N ASP A 202 2.45 -16.48 24.54
CA ASP A 202 2.64 -17.52 25.54
C ASP A 202 3.68 -18.56 25.09
N ASP A 203 3.81 -18.80 23.78
CA ASP A 203 4.85 -19.67 23.20
C ASP A 203 6.29 -19.15 23.43
N LEU A 204 6.46 -17.89 23.87
CA LEU A 204 7.77 -17.35 24.28
C LEU A 204 8.18 -17.79 25.68
N GLU A 205 7.27 -18.36 26.46
CA GLU A 205 7.57 -18.82 27.83
C GLU A 205 8.49 -20.04 27.80
N GLY A 206 9.63 -19.93 28.48
CA GLY A 206 10.62 -21.01 28.58
C GLY A 206 11.64 -21.07 27.44
N VAL A 207 11.61 -20.13 26.50
CA VAL A 207 12.65 -20.00 25.45
C VAL A 207 13.91 -19.38 26.05
N ASP A 208 15.06 -20.03 25.87
CA ASP A 208 16.35 -19.51 26.31
C ASP A 208 17.01 -18.67 25.21
N GLY A 209 17.01 -17.34 25.37
CA GLY A 209 17.52 -16.42 24.35
C GLY A 209 19.01 -16.56 24.05
N ASP A 210 19.80 -17.25 24.87
CA ASP A 210 21.25 -17.41 24.66
C ASP A 210 21.56 -18.62 23.78
N THR A 211 20.66 -19.62 23.72
CA THR A 211 20.82 -20.85 22.91
C THR A 211 19.82 -20.91 21.75
N GLU A 212 18.63 -20.35 21.94
CA GLU A 212 17.48 -20.46 21.05
C GLU A 212 17.11 -19.10 20.43
N ALA A 213 16.63 -19.15 19.19
CA ALA A 213 16.04 -17.99 18.51
C ALA A 213 14.65 -18.33 17.99
N VAL A 214 13.78 -17.34 18.00
CA VAL A 214 12.39 -17.50 17.66
C VAL A 214 12.15 -17.21 16.19
N ARG A 215 11.38 -18.08 15.52
CA ARG A 215 10.77 -17.80 14.22
C ARG A 215 9.25 -17.70 14.37
N ILE A 216 8.73 -16.51 14.14
CA ILE A 216 7.29 -16.26 14.17
C ILE A 216 6.66 -16.89 12.93
N ALA A 217 5.61 -17.68 13.13
CA ALA A 217 4.86 -18.30 12.04
C ALA A 217 4.29 -17.25 11.07
N SER A 218 4.31 -17.55 9.77
CA SER A 218 3.83 -16.63 8.72
C SER A 218 2.33 -16.33 8.80
N SER A 219 1.54 -17.19 9.46
CA SER A 219 0.11 -16.99 9.67
C SER A 219 -0.23 -15.94 10.74
N VAL A 220 0.77 -15.48 11.51
CA VAL A 220 0.57 -14.49 12.56
C VAL A 220 0.50 -13.09 11.93
N GLY A 221 -0.63 -12.40 12.12
CA GLY A 221 -0.83 -11.05 11.61
C GLY A 221 -0.07 -9.97 12.38
N ALA A 222 0.14 -8.81 11.76
CA ALA A 222 0.97 -7.71 12.25
C ALA A 222 0.68 -7.30 13.70
N ARG A 223 -0.59 -7.12 14.07
CA ARG A 223 -0.99 -6.75 15.45
C ARG A 223 -0.48 -7.73 16.51
N LYS A 224 -0.48 -9.03 16.21
CA LYS A 224 0.03 -10.04 17.15
C LYS A 224 1.56 -10.12 17.07
N ARG A 225 2.14 -9.96 15.87
CA ARG A 225 3.60 -9.95 15.68
C ARG A 225 4.26 -8.85 16.51
N GLU A 226 3.70 -7.65 16.51
CA GLU A 226 4.19 -6.53 17.32
C GLU A 226 4.35 -6.90 18.80
N ARG A 227 3.31 -7.48 19.40
CA ARG A 227 3.34 -7.92 20.81
C ARG A 227 4.35 -9.04 21.06
N ILE A 228 4.54 -9.93 20.09
CA ILE A 228 5.52 -11.02 20.19
C ILE A 228 6.94 -10.45 20.09
N GLU A 229 7.18 -9.51 19.18
CA GLU A 229 8.49 -8.89 18.95
C GLU A 229 8.93 -8.07 20.16
N GLU A 230 8.06 -7.21 20.70
CA GLU A 230 8.31 -6.44 21.92
C GLU A 230 8.63 -7.36 23.10
N ARG A 231 7.77 -8.37 23.34
CA ARG A 231 7.97 -9.30 24.45
C ARG A 231 9.21 -10.17 24.30
N ALA A 232 9.59 -10.51 23.07
CA ALA A 232 10.80 -11.28 22.78
C ALA A 232 12.05 -10.44 23.02
N GLU A 233 12.03 -9.16 22.63
CA GLU A 233 13.11 -8.20 22.92
C GLU A 233 13.31 -8.03 24.42
N ASP A 234 12.23 -7.84 25.18
CA ASP A 234 12.27 -7.78 26.66
C ASP A 234 12.82 -9.07 27.28
N ALA A 235 12.55 -10.22 26.67
CA ALA A 235 13.06 -11.52 27.09
C ALA A 235 14.52 -11.76 26.69
N GLY A 236 15.14 -10.86 25.91
CA GLY A 236 16.48 -11.04 25.37
C GLY A 236 16.54 -12.10 24.26
N VAL A 237 15.42 -12.42 23.60
CA VAL A 237 15.32 -13.47 22.59
C VAL A 237 15.37 -12.86 21.18
N ARG A 238 16.22 -13.42 20.31
CA ARG A 238 16.33 -12.98 18.91
C ARG A 238 15.16 -13.49 18.07
N VAL A 239 14.53 -12.60 17.31
CA VAL A 239 13.54 -12.95 16.28
C VAL A 239 14.23 -13.10 14.92
N LEU A 240 14.13 -14.27 14.29
CA LEU A 240 14.81 -14.57 13.01
C LEU A 240 14.16 -13.91 11.79
N ASN A 241 12.87 -13.59 11.89
CA ASN A 241 12.10 -12.92 10.84
C ASN A 241 11.43 -11.65 11.39
N PRO A 242 12.21 -10.59 11.66
CA PRO A 242 11.70 -9.36 12.26
C PRO A 242 10.85 -8.54 11.27
N THR A 243 9.99 -7.69 11.82
CA THR A 243 9.32 -6.62 11.08
C THR A 243 10.26 -5.41 10.97
N TYR A 244 10.35 -4.80 9.79
CA TYR A 244 11.10 -3.57 9.56
C TYR A 244 10.18 -2.36 9.72
N VAL A 245 10.66 -1.34 10.43
CA VAL A 245 9.95 -0.08 10.68
C VAL A 245 10.80 1.09 10.22
N GLU A 246 10.14 2.14 9.75
CA GLU A 246 10.78 3.41 9.38
C GLU A 246 11.12 4.17 10.65
N VAL A 247 12.40 4.54 10.81
CA VAL A 247 12.92 5.31 11.95
C VAL A 247 13.59 6.56 11.39
N GLU A 248 13.33 7.70 12.02
CA GLU A 248 13.97 8.98 11.70
C GLU A 248 15.45 8.94 12.10
N VAL A 249 16.33 9.38 11.20
CA VAL A 249 17.77 9.45 11.43
C VAL A 249 18.15 10.92 11.54
N ASP A 250 18.54 11.34 12.74
CA ASP A 250 19.18 12.63 12.94
C ASP A 250 20.64 12.56 12.44
N GLU A 251 20.99 13.35 11.43
CA GLU A 251 22.34 13.46 10.85
C GLU A 251 23.36 14.15 11.79
#